data_AF-A0A4Q3J3G3-F1
#
_entry.id   AF-A0A4Q3J3G3-F1
#
_cell.length_a   1.000
_cell.length_b   1.000
_cell.length_c   1.000
_cell.angle_alpha   90.00
_cell.angle_beta   90.00
_cell.angle_gamma   90.00
#
_symmetry.space_group_name_H-M   'P 1'
#
loop_
_entity.id
_entity.type
_entity.pdbx_description
1 polymer ?
#
loop_
_entity_poly.entity_id
_entity_poly.type
_entity_poly.pdbx_seq_one_letter_code
_entity_poly.pdbx_strand_id
1 'polypeptide(L)'
;MTEIVALLLPGVAWELFAGMAVMVFAAALLQGIGGVGFAMVSAPISVLLFPSLVPGPLLVLGAALAVLGATRERHAINWRSFGALTTGRIGGTLVAGAVLYVLTAQAFSVVFALLILAGVGFSLGGWKIKTSTPTMIVTGVASGLMGTITSSGAPPVAIAMQHVPPAELRATVSAFFVVGALFSLAMLAVVGRFGAHELRLGLVLLPAMAAGFLASSPLNRVVSRGMIRIGLLTLSTLGAIAVLAKAVV
;
A
#
# COMPACT_ATOMS: atom_id res chain seq x y z
N MET A 1 -12.92 -26.33 -3.78
CA MET A 1 -12.21 -25.06 -3.48
C MET A 1 -11.01 -25.31 -2.57
N THR A 2 -11.15 -26.13 -1.53
CA THR A 2 -10.08 -26.60 -0.62
C THR A 2 -8.90 -27.24 -1.35
N GLU A 3 -9.15 -28.16 -2.29
CA GLU A 3 -8.08 -28.82 -3.07
C GLU A 3 -7.30 -27.86 -4.00
N ILE A 4 -7.98 -26.86 -4.59
CA ILE A 4 -7.36 -25.86 -5.46
C ILE A 4 -6.44 -24.94 -4.64
N VAL A 5 -6.85 -24.53 -3.44
CA VAL A 5 -5.99 -23.74 -2.54
C VAL A 5 -4.82 -24.55 -2.04
N ALA A 6 -5.02 -25.82 -1.67
CA ALA A 6 -3.93 -26.70 -1.28
C ALA A 6 -2.90 -26.90 -2.41
N LEU A 7 -3.36 -26.95 -3.67
CA LEU A 7 -2.51 -27.05 -4.85
C LEU A 7 -1.74 -25.75 -5.13
N LEU A 8 -2.40 -24.59 -5.04
CA LEU A 8 -1.80 -23.29 -5.36
C LEU A 8 -0.94 -22.72 -4.23
N LEU A 9 -1.31 -22.99 -2.98
CA LEU A 9 -0.70 -22.48 -1.75
C LEU A 9 -0.55 -23.62 -0.72
N PRO A 10 0.48 -24.48 -0.89
CA PRO A 10 0.73 -25.58 0.04
C PRO A 10 0.91 -25.04 1.47
N GLY A 11 0.20 -25.63 2.42
CA GLY A 11 0.28 -25.26 3.85
C GLY A 11 -0.62 -24.10 4.29
N VAL A 12 -1.40 -23.49 3.39
CA VAL A 12 -2.39 -22.46 3.76
C VAL A 12 -3.75 -23.11 3.96
N ALA A 13 -4.29 -23.04 5.19
CA ALA A 13 -5.64 -23.49 5.50
C ALA A 13 -6.70 -22.68 4.74
N TRP A 14 -7.78 -23.32 4.34
CA TRP A 14 -8.84 -22.69 3.54
C TRP A 14 -9.49 -21.50 4.27
N GLU A 15 -9.67 -21.60 5.59
CA GLU A 15 -10.26 -20.56 6.43
C GLU A 15 -9.37 -19.32 6.47
N LEU A 16 -8.06 -19.51 6.56
CA LEU A 16 -7.07 -18.43 6.51
C LEU A 16 -7.12 -17.74 5.14
N PHE A 17 -7.12 -18.52 4.06
CA PHE A 17 -7.24 -17.98 2.71
C PHE A 17 -8.53 -17.18 2.51
N ALA A 18 -9.68 -17.72 2.97
CA ALA A 18 -10.96 -17.03 2.89
C ALA A 18 -10.92 -15.70 3.68
N GLY A 19 -10.32 -15.70 4.87
CA GLY A 19 -10.10 -14.48 5.66
C GLY A 19 -9.26 -13.43 4.92
N MET A 20 -8.15 -13.86 4.30
CA MET A 20 -7.31 -12.99 3.47
C MET A 20 -8.09 -12.42 2.28
N ALA A 21 -8.86 -13.25 1.57
CA ALA A 21 -9.64 -12.85 0.41
C ALA A 21 -10.74 -11.83 0.77
N VAL A 22 -11.46 -12.04 1.88
CA VAL A 22 -12.47 -11.09 2.38
C VAL A 22 -11.82 -9.77 2.76
N MET A 23 -10.68 -9.80 3.46
CA MET A 23 -9.95 -8.60 3.85
C MET A 23 -9.46 -7.82 2.62
N VAL A 24 -8.85 -8.50 1.65
CA VAL A 24 -8.37 -7.90 0.39
C VAL A 24 -9.53 -7.31 -0.41
N PHE A 25 -10.65 -8.03 -0.51
CA PHE A 25 -11.87 -7.54 -1.16
C PHE A 25 -12.36 -6.25 -0.51
N ALA A 26 -12.50 -6.24 0.82
CA ALA A 26 -12.97 -5.07 1.56
C ALA A 26 -12.01 -3.88 1.42
N ALA A 27 -10.69 -4.11 1.52
CA ALA A 27 -9.68 -3.06 1.34
C ALA A 27 -9.69 -2.48 -0.08
N ALA A 28 -9.84 -3.32 -1.10
CA ALA A 28 -9.92 -2.88 -2.50
C ALA A 28 -11.22 -2.12 -2.79
N LEU A 29 -12.34 -2.56 -2.21
CA LEU A 29 -13.63 -1.86 -2.26
C LEU A 29 -13.52 -0.46 -1.67
N LEU A 30 -12.98 -0.35 -0.44
CA LEU A 30 -12.80 0.94 0.22
C LEU A 30 -11.84 1.86 -0.55
N GLN A 31 -10.77 1.31 -1.15
CA GLN A 31 -9.90 2.07 -2.05
C GLN A 31 -10.65 2.59 -3.27
N GLY A 32 -11.48 1.76 -3.90
CA GLY A 32 -12.25 2.19 -5.07
C GLY A 32 -13.20 3.35 -4.79
N ILE A 33 -13.66 3.50 -3.54
CA ILE A 33 -14.49 4.62 -3.07
C ILE A 33 -13.66 5.83 -2.64
N GLY A 34 -12.66 5.63 -1.78
CA GLY A 34 -11.85 6.69 -1.21
C GLY A 34 -10.75 7.22 -2.13
N GLY A 35 -10.36 6.47 -3.16
CA GLY A 35 -9.26 6.76 -4.08
C GLY A 35 -7.86 6.45 -3.53
N VAL A 36 -7.72 6.32 -2.21
CA VAL A 36 -6.48 5.95 -1.51
C VAL A 36 -6.88 5.09 -0.32
N GLY A 37 -6.22 3.95 -0.08
CA GLY A 37 -6.42 3.27 1.21
C GLY A 37 -6.26 1.76 1.26
N PHE A 38 -6.03 1.06 0.14
CA PHE A 38 -5.88 -0.40 0.18
C PHE A 38 -4.83 -0.81 1.20
N ALA A 39 -3.59 -0.32 1.04
CA ALA A 39 -2.50 -0.67 1.94
C ALA A 39 -2.61 -0.02 3.33
N MET A 40 -3.26 1.14 3.45
CA MET A 40 -3.46 1.79 4.76
C MET A 40 -4.31 0.92 5.70
N VAL A 41 -5.32 0.24 5.16
CA VAL A 41 -6.18 -0.65 5.96
C VAL A 41 -5.71 -2.10 5.94
N SER A 42 -5.37 -2.63 4.77
CA SER A 42 -4.99 -4.04 4.66
C SER A 42 -3.71 -4.36 5.41
N ALA A 43 -2.73 -3.45 5.45
CA ALA A 43 -1.43 -3.77 6.02
C ALA A 43 -1.46 -3.95 7.56
N PRO A 44 -2.04 -3.03 8.37
CA PRO A 44 -2.14 -3.25 9.82
C PRO A 44 -2.94 -4.50 10.19
N ILE A 45 -4.05 -4.77 9.49
CA ILE A 45 -4.84 -5.99 9.69
C ILE A 45 -4.01 -7.23 9.34
N SER A 46 -3.25 -7.18 8.25
CA SER A 46 -2.39 -8.28 7.82
C SER A 46 -1.26 -8.56 8.80
N VAL A 47 -0.60 -7.54 9.38
CA VAL A 47 0.43 -7.79 10.42
C VAL A 47 -0.17 -8.52 11.63
N LEU A 48 -1.42 -8.27 11.97
CA LEU A 48 -2.08 -8.90 13.12
C LEU A 48 -2.60 -10.30 12.84
N LEU A 49 -3.25 -10.50 11.70
CA LEU A 49 -4.06 -11.69 11.39
C LEU A 49 -3.45 -12.56 10.28
N PHE A 50 -2.77 -11.95 9.31
CA PHE A 50 -2.27 -12.61 8.10
C PHE A 50 -0.84 -12.17 7.77
N PRO A 51 0.17 -12.44 8.64
CA PRO A 51 1.50 -11.84 8.52
C PRO A 51 2.20 -12.17 7.20
N SER A 52 1.86 -13.29 6.58
CA SER A 52 2.37 -13.70 5.26
C SER A 52 2.04 -12.72 4.14
N LEU A 53 1.05 -11.84 4.31
CA LEU A 53 0.67 -10.84 3.32
C LEU A 53 1.58 -9.60 3.30
N VAL A 54 2.37 -9.35 4.37
CA VAL A 54 3.13 -8.09 4.51
C VAL A 54 4.63 -8.32 4.38
N PRO A 55 5.36 -7.45 3.66
CA PRO A 55 4.86 -6.43 2.72
C PRO A 55 4.65 -6.96 1.29
N GLY A 56 5.21 -8.13 0.95
CA GLY A 56 5.31 -8.64 -0.41
C GLY A 56 3.97 -8.80 -1.15
N PRO A 57 3.08 -9.71 -0.71
CA PRO A 57 1.81 -9.94 -1.40
C PRO A 57 0.92 -8.69 -1.52
N LEU A 58 0.86 -7.84 -0.48
CA LEU A 58 0.14 -6.58 -0.55
C LEU A 58 0.74 -5.59 -1.56
N LEU A 59 2.06 -5.59 -1.76
CA LEU A 59 2.70 -4.80 -2.83
C LEU A 59 2.33 -5.33 -4.22
N VAL A 60 2.21 -6.65 -4.41
CA VAL A 60 1.73 -7.24 -5.68
C VAL A 60 0.30 -6.78 -5.98
N LEU A 61 -0.59 -6.87 -5.00
CA LEU A 61 -1.99 -6.43 -5.13
C LEU A 61 -2.08 -4.91 -5.35
N GLY A 62 -1.30 -4.14 -4.60
CA GLY A 62 -1.21 -2.69 -4.74
C GLY A 62 -0.69 -2.26 -6.12
N ALA A 63 0.29 -2.97 -6.66
CA ALA A 63 0.80 -2.75 -8.03
C ALA A 63 -0.29 -3.00 -9.06
N ALA A 64 -1.05 -4.09 -8.93
CA ALA A 64 -2.17 -4.38 -9.83
C ALA A 64 -3.25 -3.29 -9.79
N LEU A 65 -3.63 -2.81 -8.59
CA LEU A 65 -4.54 -1.67 -8.44
C LEU A 65 -3.97 -0.39 -9.08
N ALA A 66 -2.67 -0.13 -8.93
CA ALA A 66 -2.02 1.02 -9.53
C ALA A 66 -2.00 0.94 -11.06
N VAL A 67 -1.82 -0.24 -11.64
CA VAL A 67 -1.93 -0.46 -13.10
C VAL A 67 -3.35 -0.14 -13.58
N LEU A 68 -4.38 -0.63 -12.89
CA LEU A 68 -5.78 -0.29 -13.21
C LEU A 68 -6.03 1.22 -13.14
N GLY A 69 -5.41 1.93 -12.19
CA GLY A 69 -5.46 3.38 -12.09
C GLY A 69 -4.72 4.10 -13.23
N ALA A 70 -3.53 3.62 -13.59
CA ALA A 70 -2.66 4.25 -14.59
C ALA A 70 -3.22 4.19 -16.01
N THR A 71 -3.94 3.11 -16.36
CA THR A 71 -4.47 2.90 -17.72
C THR A 71 -5.59 3.86 -18.12
N ARG A 72 -6.26 4.50 -17.14
CA ARG A 72 -7.41 5.39 -17.41
C ARG A 72 -7.04 6.75 -18.01
N GLU A 73 -5.97 7.39 -17.55
CA GLU A 73 -5.66 8.80 -17.86
C GLU A 73 -4.16 9.01 -18.21
N ARG A 74 -3.54 8.07 -18.92
CA ARG A 74 -2.08 8.06 -19.21
C ARG A 74 -1.52 9.34 -19.84
N HIS A 75 -2.36 10.11 -20.55
CA HIS A 75 -1.94 11.35 -21.20
C HIS A 75 -1.73 12.51 -20.21
N ALA A 76 -2.24 12.40 -18.98
CA ALA A 76 -2.13 13.44 -17.95
C ALA A 76 -0.91 13.26 -17.03
N ILE A 77 0.02 12.35 -17.34
CA ILE A 77 1.21 12.12 -16.51
C ILE A 77 2.13 13.35 -16.56
N ASN A 78 2.43 13.91 -15.39
CA ASN A 78 3.47 14.92 -15.25
C ASN A 78 4.83 14.24 -15.05
N TRP A 79 5.59 14.15 -16.14
CA TRP A 79 6.89 13.47 -16.16
C TRP A 79 7.94 14.11 -15.25
N ARG A 80 7.86 15.42 -14.99
CA ARG A 80 8.79 16.11 -14.08
C ARG A 80 8.55 15.68 -12.63
N SER A 81 7.29 15.72 -12.19
CA SER A 81 6.90 15.27 -10.85
C SER A 81 7.14 13.77 -10.68
N PHE A 82 6.79 12.97 -11.70
CA PHE A 82 7.04 11.53 -11.74
C PHE A 82 8.54 11.20 -11.58
N GLY A 83 9.42 11.86 -12.34
CA GLY A 83 10.86 11.63 -12.27
C GLY A 83 11.42 11.98 -10.89
N ALA A 84 11.07 13.15 -10.35
CA ALA A 84 11.52 13.58 -9.02
C ALA A 84 11.04 12.63 -7.90
N LEU A 85 9.76 12.24 -7.91
CA LEU A 85 9.21 11.26 -6.98
C LEU A 85 9.91 9.91 -7.09
N THR A 86 10.12 9.42 -8.31
CA THR A 86 10.72 8.10 -8.57
C THR A 86 12.18 8.07 -8.10
N THR A 87 12.97 9.11 -8.39
CA THR A 87 14.35 9.23 -7.90
C THR A 87 14.41 9.17 -6.39
N GLY A 88 13.57 9.94 -5.70
CA GLY A 88 13.47 9.88 -4.25
C GLY A 88 13.06 8.50 -3.75
N ARG A 89 12.07 7.88 -4.41
CA ARG A 89 11.56 6.57 -4.04
C ARG A 89 12.60 5.47 -4.14
N ILE A 90 13.46 5.48 -5.16
CA ILE A 90 14.56 4.53 -5.26
C ILE A 90 15.45 4.65 -4.02
N GLY A 91 15.86 5.87 -3.64
CA GLY A 91 16.63 6.11 -2.42
C GLY A 91 15.93 5.62 -1.15
N GLY A 92 14.64 5.96 -0.98
CA GLY A 92 13.85 5.48 0.17
C GLY A 92 13.68 3.96 0.22
N THR A 93 13.59 3.32 -0.94
CA THR A 93 13.48 1.86 -1.05
C THR A 93 14.79 1.17 -0.66
N LEU A 94 15.94 1.72 -1.07
CA LEU A 94 17.25 1.22 -0.64
C LEU A 94 17.41 1.33 0.88
N VAL A 95 17.02 2.46 1.48
CA VAL A 95 17.02 2.63 2.94
C VAL A 95 16.09 1.62 3.60
N ALA A 96 14.87 1.41 3.07
CA ALA A 96 13.97 0.38 3.56
C ALA A 96 14.59 -1.02 3.48
N GLY A 97 15.27 -1.36 2.39
CA GLY A 97 15.98 -2.62 2.23
C GLY A 97 17.03 -2.81 3.33
N ALA A 98 17.90 -1.82 3.55
CA ALA A 98 18.91 -1.87 4.60
C ALA A 98 18.29 -2.03 5.99
N VAL A 99 17.20 -1.31 6.28
CA VAL A 99 16.43 -1.43 7.53
C VAL A 99 15.84 -2.84 7.65
N LEU A 100 15.15 -3.34 6.63
CA LEU A 100 14.52 -4.66 6.64
C LEU A 100 15.52 -5.81 6.72
N TYR A 101 16.76 -5.62 6.27
CA TYR A 101 17.80 -6.63 6.37
C TYR A 101 18.24 -6.88 7.82
N VAL A 102 18.22 -5.86 8.67
CA VAL A 102 18.70 -5.95 10.06
C VAL A 102 17.59 -6.09 11.10
N LEU A 103 16.34 -5.79 10.74
CA LEU A 103 15.22 -5.81 11.69
C LEU A 103 14.77 -7.23 12.06
N THR A 104 14.71 -7.48 13.37
CA THR A 104 13.97 -8.60 13.95
C THR A 104 12.46 -8.48 13.68
N ALA A 105 11.69 -9.55 13.88
CA ALA A 105 10.24 -9.53 13.69
C ALA A 105 9.53 -8.52 14.61
N GLN A 106 9.99 -8.40 15.86
CA GLN A 106 9.47 -7.44 16.83
C GLN A 106 9.79 -6.00 16.40
N ALA A 107 11.05 -5.72 16.05
CA ALA A 107 11.46 -4.39 15.63
C ALA A 107 10.78 -3.97 14.30
N PHE A 108 10.56 -4.92 13.38
CA PHE A 108 9.73 -4.71 12.19
C PHE A 108 8.32 -4.25 12.55
N SER A 109 7.66 -4.92 13.51
CA SER A 109 6.29 -4.57 13.91
C SER A 109 6.21 -3.15 14.51
N VAL A 110 7.19 -2.76 15.32
CA VAL A 110 7.30 -1.39 15.87
C VAL A 110 7.51 -0.36 14.75
N VAL A 111 8.52 -0.55 13.90
CA VAL A 111 8.83 0.38 12.80
C VAL A 111 7.64 0.48 11.83
N PHE A 112 7.01 -0.65 11.51
CA PHE A 112 5.81 -0.71 10.69
C PHE A 112 4.69 0.15 11.29
N ALA A 113 4.36 -0.05 12.57
CA ALA A 113 3.29 0.68 13.25
C ALA A 113 3.55 2.19 13.29
N LEU A 114 4.79 2.58 13.62
CA LEU A 114 5.21 3.99 13.64
C LEU A 114 5.07 4.64 12.26
N LEU A 115 5.46 3.93 11.19
CA LEU A 115 5.31 4.43 9.83
C LEU A 115 3.84 4.59 9.41
N ILE A 116 2.97 3.63 9.77
CA ILE A 116 1.53 3.77 9.52
C ILE A 116 0.96 4.98 10.27
N LEU A 117 1.30 5.16 11.55
CA LEU A 117 0.87 6.30 12.36
C LEU A 117 1.38 7.62 11.80
N ALA A 118 2.62 7.67 11.31
CA ALA A 118 3.15 8.82 10.58
C ALA A 118 2.30 9.11 9.32
N GLY A 119 1.93 8.07 8.57
CA GLY A 119 1.01 8.18 7.43
C GLY A 119 -0.38 8.73 7.79
N VAL A 120 -0.91 8.35 8.94
CA VAL A 120 -2.16 8.92 9.47
C VAL A 120 -1.97 10.40 9.82
N GLY A 121 -0.90 10.75 10.54
CA GLY A 121 -0.59 12.14 10.91
C GLY A 121 -0.41 13.04 9.68
N PHE A 122 0.24 12.52 8.65
CA PHE A 122 0.32 13.11 7.31
C PHE A 122 -1.08 13.36 6.71
N SER A 123 -1.96 12.38 6.79
CA SER A 123 -3.31 12.48 6.23
C SER A 123 -4.24 13.44 6.99
N LEU A 124 -3.96 13.70 8.28
CA LEU A 124 -4.79 14.55 9.15
C LEU A 124 -4.26 15.98 9.34
N GLY A 125 -2.95 16.20 9.24
CA GLY A 125 -2.33 17.45 9.72
C GLY A 125 -2.55 18.70 8.87
N GLY A 126 -3.32 18.64 7.77
CA GLY A 126 -3.66 19.83 6.96
C GLY A 126 -2.48 20.59 6.36
N TRP A 127 -1.32 19.92 6.24
CA TRP A 127 -0.05 20.49 5.80
C TRP A 127 -0.16 21.16 4.44
N LYS A 128 0.32 22.40 4.30
CA LYS A 128 0.38 23.11 3.00
C LYS A 128 1.79 23.00 2.41
N ILE A 129 2.02 21.95 1.65
CA ILE A 129 3.31 21.71 1.00
C ILE A 129 3.29 22.33 -0.40
N LYS A 130 4.29 23.16 -0.71
CA LYS A 130 4.49 23.68 -2.07
C LYS A 130 5.09 22.60 -2.96
N THR A 131 4.48 22.37 -4.12
CA THR A 131 4.98 21.42 -5.14
C THR A 131 6.27 21.97 -5.76
N SER A 132 7.41 21.37 -5.43
CA SER A 132 8.72 21.70 -5.99
C SER A 132 9.56 20.43 -6.19
N THR A 133 10.59 20.47 -7.04
CA THR A 133 11.45 19.28 -7.29
C THR A 133 12.05 18.72 -5.99
N PRO A 134 12.65 19.52 -5.09
CA PRO A 134 13.20 19.00 -3.83
C PRO A 134 12.12 18.35 -2.95
N THR A 135 10.96 18.98 -2.84
CA THR A 135 9.83 18.42 -2.10
C THR A 135 9.37 17.09 -2.68
N MET A 136 9.30 16.96 -4.01
CA MET A 136 8.92 15.72 -4.67
C MET A 136 9.96 14.61 -4.43
N ILE A 137 11.25 14.93 -4.41
CA ILE A 137 12.30 13.96 -4.07
C ILE A 137 12.14 13.48 -2.62
N VAL A 138 12.01 14.40 -1.66
CA VAL A 138 11.82 14.04 -0.23
C VAL A 138 10.54 13.21 -0.04
N THR A 139 9.46 13.60 -0.73
CA THR A 139 8.20 12.85 -0.75
C THR A 139 8.40 11.44 -1.31
N GLY A 140 9.18 11.32 -2.39
CA GLY A 140 9.60 10.06 -2.96
C GLY A 140 10.33 9.19 -1.95
N VAL A 141 11.33 9.74 -1.25
CA VAL A 141 12.08 9.02 -0.20
C VAL A 141 11.14 8.51 0.89
N ALA A 142 10.29 9.39 1.43
CA ALA A 142 9.32 9.01 2.47
C ALA A 142 8.36 7.92 1.97
N SER A 143 7.85 8.05 0.74
CA SER A 143 6.97 7.08 0.10
C SER A 143 7.67 5.74 -0.18
N GLY A 144 8.94 5.75 -0.58
CA GLY A 144 9.74 4.55 -0.82
C GLY A 144 10.02 3.79 0.46
N LEU A 145 10.42 4.50 1.52
CA LEU A 145 10.66 3.93 2.85
C LEU A 145 9.38 3.30 3.40
N MET A 146 8.33 4.12 3.48
CA MET A 146 7.03 3.73 4.03
C MET A 146 6.38 2.63 3.18
N GLY A 147 6.39 2.78 1.86
CA GLY A 147 5.78 1.84 0.93
C GLY A 147 6.47 0.48 0.91
N THR A 148 7.79 0.41 1.06
CA THR A 148 8.50 -0.87 1.06
C THR A 148 8.32 -1.63 2.37
N ILE A 149 8.36 -0.93 3.51
CA ILE A 149 8.19 -1.56 4.83
C ILE A 149 6.72 -1.93 5.09
N THR A 150 5.80 -1.03 4.75
CA THR A 150 4.40 -1.14 5.15
C THR A 150 3.44 -1.51 4.03
N SER A 151 3.92 -1.66 2.79
CA SER A 151 3.09 -1.69 1.57
C SER A 151 2.32 -0.40 1.26
N SER A 152 2.35 0.60 2.16
CA SER A 152 1.59 1.84 2.03
C SER A 152 2.49 3.05 1.83
N GLY A 153 2.74 3.43 0.58
CA GLY A 153 3.53 4.63 0.23
C GLY A 153 2.69 5.88 -0.09
N ALA A 154 1.36 5.80 0.03
CA ALA A 154 0.45 6.85 -0.43
C ALA A 154 0.41 8.13 0.40
N PRO A 155 0.48 8.09 1.74
CA PRO A 155 0.24 9.30 2.54
C PRO A 155 1.19 10.48 2.26
N PRO A 156 2.53 10.29 2.14
CA PRO A 156 3.42 11.41 1.81
C PRO A 156 3.07 12.06 0.47
N VAL A 157 2.75 11.25 -0.55
CA VAL A 157 2.42 11.71 -1.90
C VAL A 157 1.09 12.47 -1.92
N ALA A 158 0.10 11.98 -1.17
CA ALA A 158 -1.22 12.60 -1.08
C ALA A 158 -1.14 14.05 -0.56
N ILE A 159 -0.29 14.34 0.42
CA ILE A 159 -0.08 15.73 0.88
C ILE A 159 0.68 16.55 -0.16
N ALA A 160 1.82 16.01 -0.64
CA ALA A 160 2.71 16.76 -1.49
C ALA A 160 2.03 17.19 -2.81
N MET A 161 1.10 16.38 -3.30
CA MET A 161 0.35 16.62 -4.53
C MET A 161 -1.11 17.03 -4.30
N GLN A 162 -1.51 17.42 -3.09
CA GLN A 162 -2.92 17.70 -2.75
C GLN A 162 -3.58 18.82 -3.59
N HIS A 163 -2.78 19.72 -4.17
CA HIS A 163 -3.23 20.85 -4.99
C HIS A 163 -3.12 20.58 -6.50
N VAL A 164 -2.65 19.39 -6.90
CA VAL A 164 -2.51 19.00 -8.30
C VAL A 164 -3.89 18.67 -8.88
N PRO A 165 -4.20 19.05 -10.14
CA PRO A 165 -5.45 18.70 -10.78
C PRO A 165 -5.74 17.18 -10.69
N PRO A 166 -7.00 16.76 -10.45
CA PRO A 166 -7.32 15.36 -10.16
C PRO A 166 -6.85 14.34 -11.21
N ALA A 167 -6.88 14.70 -12.50
CA ALA A 167 -6.44 13.83 -13.58
C ALA A 167 -4.92 13.62 -13.57
N GLU A 168 -4.16 14.72 -13.44
CA GLU A 168 -2.70 14.69 -13.34
C GLU A 168 -2.25 13.94 -12.07
N LEU A 169 -2.92 14.18 -10.94
CA LEU A 169 -2.67 13.49 -9.68
C LEU A 169 -2.84 11.98 -9.87
N ARG A 170 -3.99 11.51 -10.36
CA ARG A 170 -4.25 10.07 -10.55
C ARG A 170 -3.25 9.43 -11.49
N ALA A 171 -3.00 10.03 -12.64
CA ALA A 171 -2.10 9.47 -13.65
C ALA A 171 -0.65 9.39 -13.15
N THR A 172 -0.14 10.49 -12.60
CA THR A 172 1.24 10.58 -12.10
C THR A 172 1.48 9.66 -10.91
N VAL A 173 0.55 9.66 -9.94
CA VAL A 173 0.65 8.83 -8.73
C VAL A 173 0.50 7.34 -9.05
N SER A 174 -0.38 6.98 -9.97
CA SER A 174 -0.52 5.57 -10.39
C SER A 174 0.75 5.07 -11.08
N ALA A 175 1.30 5.83 -12.04
CA ALA A 175 2.55 5.48 -12.70
C ALA A 175 3.71 5.35 -11.69
N PHE A 176 3.81 6.32 -10.77
CA PHE A 176 4.77 6.30 -9.67
C PHE A 176 4.63 5.06 -8.78
N PHE A 177 3.41 4.66 -8.42
CA PHE A 177 3.19 3.47 -7.59
C PHE A 177 3.49 2.17 -8.31
N VAL A 178 3.23 2.07 -9.62
CA VAL A 178 3.59 0.88 -10.40
C VAL A 178 5.10 0.67 -10.39
N VAL A 179 5.87 1.68 -10.85
CA VAL A 179 7.34 1.62 -10.88
C VAL A 179 7.86 1.40 -9.46
N GLY A 180 7.29 2.14 -8.53
CA GLY A 180 7.65 2.07 -7.15
C GLY A 180 7.47 0.69 -6.50
N ALA A 181 6.36 0.01 -6.77
CA ALA A 181 6.09 -1.31 -6.23
C ALA A 181 7.05 -2.36 -6.83
N LEU A 182 7.39 -2.25 -8.12
CA LEU A 182 8.39 -3.12 -8.74
C LEU A 182 9.76 -2.98 -8.05
N PHE A 183 10.21 -1.75 -7.80
CA PHE A 183 11.46 -1.52 -7.05
C PHE A 183 11.38 -2.07 -5.62
N SER A 184 10.26 -1.87 -4.92
CA SER A 184 10.06 -2.41 -3.57
C SER A 184 10.09 -3.94 -3.55
N LEU A 185 9.41 -4.60 -4.50
CA LEU A 185 9.41 -6.07 -4.63
C LEU A 185 10.80 -6.62 -4.96
N ALA A 186 11.52 -5.95 -5.87
CA ALA A 186 12.91 -6.32 -6.18
C ALA A 186 13.82 -6.18 -4.96
N MET A 187 13.70 -5.08 -4.20
CA MET A 187 14.48 -4.87 -2.98
C MET A 187 14.13 -5.92 -1.91
N LEU A 188 12.85 -6.26 -1.74
CA LEU A 188 12.41 -7.32 -0.82
C LEU A 188 12.97 -8.68 -1.20
N ALA A 189 13.07 -8.98 -2.50
CA ALA A 189 13.69 -10.21 -2.99
C ALA A 189 15.19 -10.24 -2.66
N VAL A 190 15.90 -9.11 -2.84
CA VAL A 190 17.32 -8.98 -2.49
C VAL A 190 17.58 -9.23 -1.00
N VAL A 191 16.71 -8.75 -0.12
CA VAL A 191 16.85 -8.97 1.34
C VAL A 191 16.21 -10.28 1.84
N GLY A 192 15.76 -11.15 0.92
CA GLY A 192 15.20 -12.45 1.26
C GLY A 192 13.81 -12.42 1.93
N ARG A 193 13.06 -11.31 1.79
CA ARG A 193 11.70 -11.13 2.34
C ARG A 193 10.59 -11.23 1.29
N PHE A 194 10.92 -11.63 0.07
CA PHE A 194 9.96 -11.89 -1.02
C PHE A 194 10.51 -12.95 -1.98
N GLY A 195 9.70 -13.95 -2.28
CA GLY A 195 10.04 -15.01 -3.23
C GLY A 195 8.82 -15.56 -3.96
N ALA A 196 8.94 -16.81 -4.43
CA ALA A 196 7.89 -17.45 -5.22
C ALA A 196 6.60 -17.67 -4.43
N HIS A 197 6.69 -17.92 -3.11
CA HIS A 197 5.51 -18.15 -2.27
C HIS A 197 4.67 -16.88 -2.13
N GLU A 198 5.31 -15.76 -1.79
CA GLU A 198 4.68 -14.46 -1.62
C GLU A 198 4.09 -13.96 -2.94
N LEU A 199 4.82 -14.14 -4.05
CA LEU A 199 4.33 -13.81 -5.37
C LEU A 199 3.06 -14.59 -5.69
N ARG A 200 3.05 -15.92 -5.49
CA ARG A 200 1.86 -16.76 -5.70
C ARG A 200 0.70 -16.32 -4.83
N LEU A 201 0.95 -16.03 -3.55
CA LEU A 201 -0.08 -15.56 -2.62
C LEU A 201 -0.73 -14.26 -3.11
N GLY A 202 0.08 -13.30 -3.56
CA GLY A 202 -0.41 -12.06 -4.18
C GLY A 202 -1.23 -12.32 -5.44
N LEU A 203 -0.75 -13.20 -6.34
CA LEU A 203 -1.43 -13.51 -7.60
C LEU A 203 -2.78 -14.21 -7.39
N VAL A 204 -2.86 -15.18 -6.47
CA VAL A 204 -4.10 -15.92 -6.19
C VAL A 204 -5.18 -15.02 -5.55
N LEU A 205 -4.78 -13.93 -4.89
CA LEU A 205 -5.70 -12.95 -4.29
C LEU A 205 -6.15 -11.84 -5.27
N LEU A 206 -5.58 -11.77 -6.48
CA LEU A 206 -5.98 -10.79 -7.50
C LEU A 206 -7.47 -10.82 -7.84
N PRO A 207 -8.15 -11.99 -7.97
CA PRO A 207 -9.59 -12.02 -8.24
C PRO A 207 -10.41 -11.35 -7.13
N ALA A 208 -10.06 -11.58 -5.86
CA ALA A 208 -10.75 -10.95 -4.73
C ALA A 208 -10.53 -9.43 -4.71
N MET A 209 -9.30 -8.99 -4.98
CA MET A 209 -8.95 -7.58 -5.13
C MET A 209 -9.72 -6.93 -6.29
N ALA A 210 -9.77 -7.57 -7.45
CA ALA A 210 -10.46 -7.07 -8.64
C ALA A 210 -11.97 -6.98 -8.40
N ALA A 211 -12.57 -8.02 -7.80
CA ALA A 211 -13.98 -8.02 -7.44
C ALA A 211 -14.31 -6.87 -6.46
N GLY A 212 -13.49 -6.66 -5.44
CA GLY A 212 -13.68 -5.55 -4.49
C GLY A 212 -13.60 -4.19 -5.17
N PHE A 213 -12.57 -3.98 -6.01
CA PHE A 213 -12.40 -2.74 -6.75
C PHE A 213 -13.55 -2.48 -7.74
N LEU A 214 -14.00 -3.49 -8.48
CA LEU A 214 -15.11 -3.34 -9.44
C LEU A 214 -16.45 -3.07 -8.72
N ALA A 215 -16.68 -3.72 -7.58
CA ALA A 215 -17.85 -3.49 -6.74
C ALA A 215 -17.92 -2.08 -6.14
N SER A 216 -16.82 -1.32 -6.18
CA SER A 216 -16.81 0.07 -5.70
C SER A 216 -17.61 1.01 -6.60
N SER A 217 -17.67 0.74 -7.91
CA SER A 217 -18.29 1.64 -8.89
C SER A 217 -19.75 2.05 -8.57
N PRO A 218 -20.67 1.12 -8.22
CA PRO A 218 -22.02 1.50 -7.82
C PRO A 218 -22.04 2.24 -6.47
N LEU A 219 -21.20 1.83 -5.52
CA LEU A 219 -21.20 2.36 -4.16
C LEU A 219 -20.63 3.79 -4.07
N ASN A 220 -19.74 4.15 -5.01
CA ASN A 220 -19.16 5.48 -5.16
C ASN A 220 -20.22 6.59 -5.36
N ARG A 221 -21.43 6.24 -5.81
CA ARG A 221 -22.53 7.19 -6.02
C ARG A 221 -23.31 7.49 -4.75
N VAL A 222 -23.23 6.62 -3.74
CA VAL A 222 -24.10 6.64 -2.55
C VAL A 222 -23.33 6.97 -1.29
N VAL A 223 -22.02 6.70 -1.26
CA VAL A 223 -21.19 6.85 -0.06
C VAL A 223 -20.29 8.08 -0.18
N SER A 224 -20.26 8.90 0.88
CA SER A 224 -19.40 10.09 0.92
C SER A 224 -17.92 9.69 1.04
N ARG A 225 -17.08 10.29 0.20
CA ARG A 225 -15.62 10.07 0.24
C ARG A 225 -15.00 10.49 1.56
N GLY A 226 -15.58 11.51 2.21
CA GLY A 226 -15.14 11.99 3.52
C GLY A 226 -15.31 10.95 4.62
N MET A 227 -16.49 10.30 4.70
CA MET A 227 -16.73 9.24 5.69
C MET A 227 -15.79 8.05 5.49
N ILE A 228 -15.58 7.63 4.24
CA ILE A 228 -14.64 6.54 3.93
C ILE A 228 -13.22 6.91 4.34
N ARG A 229 -12.77 8.13 4.05
CA ARG A 229 -11.45 8.59 4.48
C ARG A 229 -11.31 8.54 6.01
N ILE A 230 -12.31 9.02 6.75
CA ILE A 230 -12.28 8.97 8.22
C ILE A 230 -12.22 7.52 8.70
N GLY A 231 -13.11 6.65 8.21
CA GLY A 231 -13.14 5.23 8.59
C GLY A 231 -11.82 4.50 8.30
N LEU A 232 -11.22 4.75 7.13
CA LEU A 232 -9.91 4.20 6.76
C LEU A 232 -8.82 4.66 7.74
N LEU A 233 -8.76 5.94 8.07
CA LEU A 233 -7.76 6.49 8.99
C LEU A 233 -7.96 5.98 10.42
N THR A 234 -9.21 5.89 10.91
CA THR A 234 -9.53 5.30 12.21
C THR A 234 -9.08 3.84 12.27
N LEU A 235 -9.42 3.03 11.27
CA LEU A 235 -9.04 1.62 11.22
C LEU A 235 -7.53 1.43 11.13
N SER A 236 -6.85 2.26 10.33
CA SER A 236 -5.38 2.25 10.22
C SER A 236 -4.72 2.61 11.56
N THR A 237 -5.29 3.59 12.28
CA THR A 237 -4.79 4.05 13.58
C THR A 237 -4.96 2.96 14.64
N LEU A 238 -6.16 2.39 14.76
CA LEU A 238 -6.45 1.31 15.70
C LEU A 238 -5.60 0.07 15.40
N GLY A 239 -5.47 -0.30 14.13
CA GLY A 239 -4.63 -1.41 13.70
C GLY A 239 -3.15 -1.18 14.04
N ALA A 240 -2.61 0.01 13.76
CA ALA A 240 -1.22 0.32 14.08
C ALA A 240 -0.96 0.35 15.60
N ILE A 241 -1.89 0.88 16.40
CA ILE A 241 -1.80 0.85 17.87
C ILE A 241 -1.84 -0.61 18.37
N ALA A 242 -2.72 -1.45 17.82
CA ALA A 242 -2.78 -2.86 18.19
C ALA A 242 -1.50 -3.63 17.81
N VAL A 243 -0.91 -3.35 16.65
CA VAL A 243 0.41 -3.89 16.26
C VAL A 243 1.49 -3.46 17.25
N LEU A 244 1.50 -2.18 17.62
CA LEU A 244 2.48 -1.65 18.57
C LEU A 244 2.33 -2.27 19.96
N ALA A 245 1.10 -2.38 20.46
CA ALA A 245 0.81 -3.01 21.75
C ALA A 245 1.28 -4.48 21.77
N LYS A 246 0.98 -5.25 20.71
CA LYS A 246 1.42 -6.64 20.58
C LYS A 246 2.95 -6.77 20.46
N ALA A 247 3.64 -5.75 19.94
CA ALA A 247 5.09 -5.78 19.78
C ALA A 247 5.86 -5.44 21.07
N VAL A 248 5.21 -4.84 22.08
CA VAL A 248 5.86 -4.41 23.33
C VAL A 248 5.59 -5.38 24.50
N VAL A 249 4.60 -6.26 24.35
CA VAL A 249 4.30 -7.36 25.28
C VAL A 249 5.07 -8.61 24.87
#